data_AF-A0A3D5M806-F1
#
_entry.id   AF-A0A3D5M806-F1
#
_cell.length_a   1.000
_cell.length_b   1.000
_cell.length_c   1.000
_cell.angle_alpha   90.00
_cell.angle_beta   90.00
_cell.angle_gamma   90.00
#
_symmetry.space_group_name_H-M   'P 1'
#
loop_
_entity.id
_entity.type
_entity.pdbx_description
1 polymer ?
#
loop_
_entity_poly.entity_id
_entity_poly.type
_entity_poly.pdbx_seq_one_letter_code
_entity_poly.pdbx_strand_id
1 'polypeptide(L)'
;MRGVMDMESFANMQAGMYLVYEAMEEELNRHKDHPLVRQVHFPELSRTEVLQQDMQFLYGDDWRNQIKLTPVRRKYIERIRQLGEQNPELLVAHSYTRYLGDLSGGQVILKIARRSLGLKNRDGLRFFDFDEIEDSKSFKKEYRNRLNNLQLSEIQERGIVEEAKNVFALNQSLFEELEGSWIRALANCLPSIFKRSQRA
;
A
#
# COMPACT_ATOMS: atom_id res chain seq x y z
N MET A 1 -19.06 18.27 -4.36
CA MET A 1 -18.14 17.40 -3.58
C MET A 1 -17.13 18.26 -2.81
N ARG A 2 -17.60 19.15 -1.92
CA ARG A 2 -16.80 19.64 -0.80
C ARG A 2 -17.29 18.86 0.43
N GLY A 3 -16.40 18.46 1.33
CA GLY A 3 -16.78 17.74 2.56
C GLY A 3 -16.92 16.22 2.45
N VAL A 4 -16.31 15.59 1.45
CA VAL A 4 -16.28 14.12 1.34
C VAL A 4 -15.23 13.56 2.31
N MET A 5 -14.03 14.14 2.32
CA MET A 5 -12.89 13.77 3.17
C MET A 5 -12.41 15.00 3.95
N ASP A 6 -12.20 14.87 5.26
CA ASP A 6 -11.58 15.88 6.13
C ASP A 6 -10.09 15.55 6.38
N MET A 7 -9.33 16.53 6.87
CA MET A 7 -7.87 16.42 7.01
C MET A 7 -7.47 15.38 8.05
N GLU A 8 -8.21 15.28 9.16
CA GLU A 8 -7.90 14.36 10.26
C GLU A 8 -8.09 12.91 9.80
N SER A 9 -9.21 12.61 9.15
CA SER A 9 -9.48 11.29 8.58
C SER A 9 -8.46 10.90 7.52
N PHE A 10 -8.04 11.83 6.66
CA PHE A 10 -7.02 11.59 5.65
C PHE A 10 -5.63 11.35 6.26
N ALA A 11 -5.24 12.16 7.24
CA ALA A 11 -4.00 11.99 7.99
C ALA A 11 -3.97 10.64 8.72
N ASN A 12 -5.09 10.24 9.34
CA ASN A 12 -5.22 8.96 10.02
C ASN A 12 -5.11 7.77 9.05
N MET A 13 -5.66 7.88 7.84
CA MET A 13 -5.47 6.88 6.78
C MET A 13 -3.99 6.77 6.37
N GLN A 14 -3.35 7.90 6.08
CA GLN A 14 -1.93 7.96 5.69
C GLN A 14 -1.01 7.39 6.80
N ALA A 15 -1.32 7.65 8.07
CA ALA A 15 -0.60 7.10 9.22
C ALA A 15 -0.72 5.57 9.32
N GLY A 16 -1.91 5.01 9.05
CA GLY A 16 -2.08 3.57 8.94
C GLY A 16 -1.25 2.96 7.80
N MET A 17 -1.17 3.66 6.66
CA MET A 17 -0.31 3.24 5.54
C MET A 17 1.16 3.28 5.95
N TYR A 18 1.66 4.38 6.54
CA TYR A 18 3.04 4.50 7.01
C TYR A 18 3.50 3.27 7.79
N LEU A 19 2.73 2.86 8.81
CA LEU A 19 3.08 1.69 9.63
C LEU A 19 3.15 0.38 8.85
N VAL A 20 2.27 0.20 7.86
CA VAL A 20 2.26 -1.00 7.00
C VAL A 20 3.44 -1.01 6.04
N TYR A 21 3.73 0.12 5.38
CA TYR A 21 4.85 0.20 4.45
C TYR A 21 6.19 0.09 5.17
N GLU A 22 6.34 0.69 6.35
CA GLU A 22 7.55 0.55 7.16
C GLU A 22 7.82 -0.94 7.46
N ALA A 23 6.81 -1.67 7.97
CA ALA A 23 6.96 -3.09 8.23
C ALA A 23 7.22 -3.91 6.96
N MET A 24 6.49 -3.63 5.87
CA MET A 24 6.62 -4.35 4.61
C MET A 24 8.00 -4.13 3.99
N GLU A 25 8.47 -2.89 3.92
CA GLU A 25 9.74 -2.52 3.30
C GLU A 25 10.94 -3.00 4.11
N GLU A 26 10.86 -2.99 5.44
CA GLU A 26 11.88 -3.61 6.29
C GLU A 26 12.01 -5.11 6.00
N GLU A 27 10.91 -5.86 5.93
CA GLU A 27 10.99 -7.31 5.62
C GLU A 27 11.38 -7.57 4.16
N LEU A 28 10.91 -6.77 3.20
CA LEU A 28 11.36 -6.87 1.80
C LEU A 28 12.86 -6.61 1.68
N ASN A 29 13.40 -5.63 2.41
CA ASN A 29 14.83 -5.34 2.44
C ASN A 29 15.64 -6.44 3.14
N ARG A 30 15.14 -6.97 4.26
CA ARG A 30 15.75 -8.09 4.98
C ARG A 30 15.87 -9.33 4.10
N HIS A 31 14.88 -9.57 3.24
CA HIS A 31 14.82 -10.73 2.34
C HIS A 31 15.12 -10.39 0.87
N LYS A 32 15.79 -9.27 0.58
CA LYS A 32 16.05 -8.82 -0.79
C LYS A 32 16.82 -9.82 -1.66
N ASP A 33 17.58 -10.73 -1.05
CA ASP A 33 18.35 -11.77 -1.74
C ASP A 33 17.61 -13.11 -1.84
N HIS A 34 16.44 -13.25 -1.19
CA HIS A 34 15.62 -14.45 -1.26
C HIS A 34 15.12 -14.68 -2.71
N PRO A 35 15.16 -15.92 -3.26
CA PRO A 35 14.92 -16.18 -4.69
C PRO A 35 13.63 -15.60 -5.26
N LEU A 36 12.56 -15.58 -4.47
CA LEU A 36 11.25 -15.03 -4.87
C LEU A 36 11.06 -13.55 -4.51
N VAL A 37 11.60 -13.10 -3.36
CA VAL A 37 11.42 -11.70 -2.91
C VAL A 37 12.22 -10.75 -3.79
N ARG A 38 13.44 -11.13 -4.18
CA ARG A 38 14.28 -10.35 -5.10
C ARG A 38 13.60 -10.00 -6.43
N GLN A 39 12.60 -10.79 -6.85
CA GLN A 39 11.87 -10.59 -8.10
C GLN A 39 10.85 -9.46 -8.02
N VAL A 40 10.44 -9.11 -6.79
CA VAL A 40 9.52 -8.00 -6.49
C VAL A 40 10.18 -6.87 -5.69
N HIS A 41 11.49 -6.95 -5.46
CA HIS A 41 12.24 -5.90 -4.81
C HIS A 41 12.58 -4.81 -5.84
N PHE A 42 11.84 -3.70 -5.75
CA PHE A 42 12.00 -2.52 -6.59
C PHE A 42 12.12 -1.29 -5.67
N PRO A 43 13.34 -0.74 -5.48
CA PRO A 43 13.55 0.44 -4.66
C PRO A 43 12.69 1.64 -5.08
N GLU A 44 12.39 1.77 -6.38
CA GLU A 44 11.58 2.84 -6.97
C GLU A 44 10.12 2.84 -6.45
N LEU A 45 9.68 1.73 -5.84
CA LEU A 45 8.37 1.57 -5.21
C LEU A 45 8.35 1.97 -3.73
N SER A 46 9.49 2.10 -3.05
CA SER A 46 9.56 2.35 -1.61
C SER A 46 8.83 3.63 -1.21
N ARG A 47 7.88 3.54 -0.28
CA ARG A 47 7.00 4.61 0.19
C ARG A 47 7.30 5.09 1.60
N THR A 48 8.08 4.36 2.40
CA THR A 48 8.32 4.75 3.80
C THR A 48 8.85 6.18 3.93
N GLU A 49 9.88 6.56 3.16
CA GLU A 49 10.47 7.91 3.25
C GLU A 49 9.52 9.03 2.84
N VAL A 50 8.76 8.83 1.75
CA VAL A 50 7.77 9.83 1.31
C VAL A 50 6.58 9.91 2.26
N LEU A 51 6.19 8.80 2.90
CA LEU A 51 5.17 8.79 3.95
C LEU A 51 5.65 9.53 5.20
N GLN A 52 6.92 9.41 5.60
CA GLN A 52 7.47 10.21 6.71
C GLN A 52 7.38 11.71 6.43
N GLN A 53 7.67 12.14 5.20
CA GLN A 53 7.51 13.55 4.80
C GLN A 53 6.04 13.99 4.82
N ASP A 54 5.13 13.15 4.35
CA ASP A 54 3.69 13.41 4.45
C ASP A 54 3.23 13.48 5.92
N MET A 55 3.74 12.62 6.80
CA MET A 55 3.42 12.65 8.24
C MET A 55 3.89 13.93 8.90
N GLN A 56 5.11 14.40 8.58
CA GLN A 56 5.60 15.67 9.11
C GLN A 56 4.72 16.84 8.69
N PHE A 57 4.21 16.85 7.45
CA PHE A 57 3.25 17.87 7.02
C PHE A 57 1.89 17.75 7.71
N LEU A 58 1.36 16.52 7.85
CA LEU A 58 0.00 16.28 8.33
C LEU A 58 -0.15 16.37 9.85
N TYR A 59 0.89 16.02 10.61
CA TYR A 59 0.87 15.95 12.08
C TYR A 59 1.91 16.87 12.75
N GLY A 60 2.82 17.50 11.99
CA GLY A 60 3.91 18.31 12.53
C GLY A 60 5.12 17.49 12.98
N ASP A 61 6.07 18.12 13.67
CA ASP A 61 7.36 17.48 14.02
C ASP A 61 7.22 16.29 14.98
N ASP A 62 6.19 16.29 15.83
CA ASP A 62 5.91 15.21 16.80
C ASP A 62 5.02 14.10 16.23
N TRP A 63 4.96 13.95 14.90
CA TRP A 63 4.05 13.02 14.24
C TRP A 63 4.20 11.58 14.74
N ARG A 64 5.42 11.12 15.05
CA ARG A 64 5.69 9.75 15.51
C ARG A 64 4.92 9.39 16.78
N ASN A 65 4.80 10.33 17.72
CA ASN A 65 4.08 10.10 18.97
C ASN A 65 2.55 10.22 18.82
N GLN A 66 2.08 10.78 17.70
CA GLN A 66 0.65 10.95 17.42
C GLN A 66 0.05 9.77 16.64
N ILE A 67 0.86 9.02 15.91
CA ILE A 67 0.38 7.85 15.15
C ILE A 67 -0.07 6.74 16.12
N LYS A 68 -1.35 6.38 16.02
CA LYS A 68 -1.94 5.32 16.83
C LYS A 68 -1.71 3.93 16.22
N LEU A 69 -1.16 3.03 17.01
CA LEU A 69 -1.11 1.59 16.69
C LEU A 69 -2.42 0.90 17.15
N THR A 70 -3.45 1.00 16.32
CA THR A 70 -4.74 0.34 16.54
C THR A 70 -4.59 -1.19 16.49
N PRO A 71 -5.56 -1.97 17.02
CA PRO A 71 -5.54 -3.42 16.88
C PRO A 71 -5.50 -3.90 15.43
N VAL A 72 -6.18 -3.21 14.51
CA VAL A 72 -6.19 -3.56 13.08
C VAL A 72 -4.82 -3.32 12.44
N ARG A 73 -4.19 -2.16 12.69
CA ARG A 73 -2.83 -1.86 12.21
C ARG A 73 -1.82 -2.84 12.77
N ARG A 74 -1.90 -3.14 14.08
CA ARG A 74 -1.03 -4.12 14.74
C ARG A 74 -1.16 -5.49 14.08
N LYS A 75 -2.37 -5.98 13.84
CA LYS A 75 -2.61 -7.28 13.19
C LYS A 75 -1.97 -7.35 11.80
N TYR A 76 -2.05 -6.29 11.01
CA TYR A 76 -1.42 -6.25 9.68
C TYR A 76 0.11 -6.31 9.83
N ILE A 77 0.70 -5.45 10.67
CA ILE A 77 2.15 -5.43 10.90
C ILE A 77 2.64 -6.78 11.42
N GLU A 78 1.98 -7.37 12.41
CA GLU A 78 2.31 -8.69 12.96
C GLU A 78 2.28 -9.77 11.87
N ARG A 79 1.30 -9.74 10.96
CA ARG A 79 1.28 -10.68 9.82
C ARG A 79 2.51 -10.51 8.93
N ILE A 80 2.89 -9.27 8.60
CA ILE A 80 4.09 -9.01 7.78
C ILE A 80 5.34 -9.55 8.47
N ARG A 81 5.53 -9.24 9.76
CA ARG A 81 6.70 -9.70 10.54
C ARG A 81 6.73 -11.23 10.66
N GLN A 82 5.59 -11.85 10.94
CA GLN A 82 5.47 -13.30 10.97
C GLN A 82 5.90 -13.94 9.64
N LEU A 83 5.51 -13.35 8.50
CA LEU A 83 5.91 -13.84 7.19
C LEU A 83 7.41 -13.67 6.95
N GLY A 84 7.99 -12.54 7.31
CA GLY A 84 9.45 -12.36 7.23
C GLY A 84 10.21 -13.43 8.02
N GLU A 85 9.74 -13.77 9.22
CA GLU A 85 10.38 -14.81 10.04
C GLU A 85 10.20 -16.23 9.51
N GLN A 86 9.02 -16.56 9.00
CA GLN A 86 8.62 -17.96 8.79
C GLN A 86 8.48 -18.36 7.32
N ASN A 87 7.98 -17.46 6.46
CA ASN A 87 7.62 -17.75 5.07
C ASN A 87 7.84 -16.50 4.18
N PRO A 88 9.10 -16.03 4.01
CA PRO A 88 9.40 -14.75 3.35
C PRO A 88 8.94 -14.71 1.88
N GLU A 89 8.78 -15.85 1.21
CA GLU A 89 8.19 -15.92 -0.12
C GLU A 89 6.78 -15.32 -0.21
N LEU A 90 6.01 -15.36 0.88
CA LEU A 90 4.65 -14.83 0.92
C LEU A 90 4.62 -13.30 0.99
N LEU A 91 5.75 -12.63 1.24
CA LEU A 91 5.88 -11.17 1.13
C LEU A 91 5.62 -10.67 -0.30
N VAL A 92 5.78 -11.55 -1.31
CA VAL A 92 5.39 -11.27 -2.71
C VAL A 92 3.92 -10.84 -2.81
N ALA A 93 3.03 -11.45 -2.03
CA ALA A 93 1.61 -11.12 -2.01
C ALA A 93 1.34 -9.72 -1.44
N HIS A 94 2.08 -9.31 -0.41
CA HIS A 94 1.99 -7.97 0.19
C HIS A 94 2.48 -6.91 -0.79
N SER A 95 3.68 -7.11 -1.34
CA SER A 95 4.28 -6.23 -2.37
C SER A 95 3.35 -6.06 -3.57
N TYR A 96 2.83 -7.16 -4.12
CA TYR A 96 1.91 -7.14 -5.27
C TYR A 96 0.64 -6.34 -4.95
N THR A 97 -0.01 -6.65 -3.84
CA THR A 97 -1.32 -6.09 -3.51
C THR A 97 -1.23 -4.60 -3.21
N ARG A 98 -0.18 -4.17 -2.50
CA ARG A 98 0.05 -2.76 -2.16
C ARG A 98 0.52 -1.96 -3.36
N TYR A 99 1.70 -2.25 -3.89
CA TYR A 99 2.32 -1.39 -4.91
C TYR A 99 1.55 -1.35 -6.24
N LEU A 100 1.04 -2.48 -6.75
CA LEU A 100 0.23 -2.44 -7.97
C LEU A 100 -1.13 -1.77 -7.74
N GLY A 101 -1.64 -1.87 -6.51
CA GLY A 101 -2.80 -1.12 -6.04
C GLY A 101 -2.57 0.38 -6.14
N ASP A 102 -1.45 0.87 -5.61
CA ASP A 102 -1.09 2.30 -5.61
C ASP A 102 -0.91 2.83 -7.03
N LEU A 103 -0.17 2.09 -7.88
CA LEU A 103 0.07 2.43 -9.28
C LEU A 103 -1.20 2.36 -10.16
N SER A 104 -2.31 1.81 -9.65
CA SER A 104 -3.56 1.67 -10.41
C SER A 104 -4.67 2.57 -9.87
N GLY A 105 -4.88 2.56 -8.55
CA GLY A 105 -5.96 3.27 -7.86
C GLY A 105 -5.52 4.52 -7.11
N GLY A 106 -4.22 4.67 -6.78
CA GLY A 106 -3.71 5.78 -5.96
C GLY A 106 -4.02 7.15 -6.57
N GLN A 107 -3.99 7.25 -7.90
CA GLN A 107 -4.33 8.49 -8.63
C GLN A 107 -5.78 8.92 -8.46
N VAL A 108 -6.71 8.00 -8.21
CA VAL A 108 -8.11 8.34 -7.91
C VAL A 108 -8.20 8.94 -6.51
N ILE A 109 -7.54 8.34 -5.53
CA ILE A 109 -7.49 8.82 -4.14
C ILE A 109 -6.83 10.21 -4.10
N LEU A 110 -5.70 10.40 -4.79
CA LEU A 110 -5.01 11.68 -4.93
C LEU A 110 -5.94 12.80 -5.42
N LYS A 111 -6.70 12.53 -6.50
CA LYS A 111 -7.65 13.52 -7.05
C LYS A 111 -8.76 13.88 -6.07
N ILE A 112 -9.26 12.90 -5.32
CA ILE A 112 -10.30 13.11 -4.29
C ILE A 112 -9.73 13.93 -3.12
N ALA A 113 -8.52 13.59 -2.65
CA ALA A 113 -7.84 14.27 -1.55
C ALA A 113 -7.53 15.74 -1.91
N ARG A 114 -6.89 16.00 -3.05
CA ARG A 114 -6.61 17.37 -3.54
C ARG A 114 -7.88 18.23 -3.59
N ARG A 115 -8.96 17.69 -4.14
CA ARG A 115 -10.23 18.41 -4.27
C ARG A 115 -10.90 18.66 -2.92
N SER A 116 -10.91 17.66 -2.04
CA SER A 116 -11.64 17.72 -0.78
C SER A 116 -10.92 18.57 0.28
N LEU A 117 -9.59 18.47 0.32
CA LEU A 117 -8.74 19.11 1.33
C LEU A 117 -8.14 20.45 0.87
N GLY A 118 -8.27 20.79 -0.43
CA GLY A 118 -7.70 22.02 -0.97
C GLY A 118 -6.16 22.02 -1.06
N LEU A 119 -5.54 20.84 -1.01
CA LEU A 119 -4.08 20.68 -1.14
C LEU A 119 -3.65 20.97 -2.57
N LYS A 120 -2.82 22.00 -2.75
CA LYS A 120 -2.35 22.47 -4.06
C LYS A 120 -0.99 21.89 -4.48
N ASN A 121 -0.13 21.59 -3.50
CA ASN A 121 1.21 21.08 -3.73
C ASN A 121 1.26 19.56 -3.46
N ARG A 122 2.47 18.99 -3.41
CA ARG A 122 2.70 17.58 -3.07
C ARG A 122 2.71 17.31 -1.56
N ASP A 123 2.65 18.35 -0.73
CA ASP A 123 2.66 18.20 0.72
C ASP A 123 1.44 17.47 1.26
N GLY A 124 1.70 16.41 2.04
CA GLY A 124 0.69 15.47 2.51
C GLY A 124 0.16 14.52 1.43
N LEU A 125 0.77 14.50 0.24
CA LEU A 125 0.31 13.72 -0.92
C LEU A 125 1.46 12.99 -1.65
N ARG A 126 2.70 13.04 -1.14
CA ARG A 126 3.87 12.44 -1.78
C ARG A 126 3.74 10.93 -1.96
N PHE A 127 3.02 10.26 -1.05
CA PHE A 127 2.72 8.83 -1.16
C PHE A 127 2.18 8.40 -2.55
N PHE A 128 1.40 9.28 -3.20
CA PHE A 128 0.75 8.96 -4.47
C PHE A 128 1.62 9.23 -5.72
N ASP A 129 2.78 9.84 -5.53
CA ASP A 129 3.66 10.27 -6.61
C ASP A 129 4.89 9.33 -6.66
N PHE A 130 5.09 8.67 -7.81
CA PHE A 130 6.18 7.73 -8.05
C PHE A 130 7.20 8.39 -8.98
N ASP A 131 8.02 9.31 -8.45
CA ASP A 131 8.90 10.15 -9.27
C ASP A 131 9.96 9.35 -10.05
N GLU A 132 10.36 8.19 -9.52
CA GLU A 132 11.33 7.29 -10.15
C GLU A 132 10.68 6.38 -11.23
N ILE A 133 9.36 6.47 -11.44
CA ILE A 133 8.63 5.66 -12.41
C ILE A 133 8.02 6.58 -13.48
N GLU A 134 8.73 6.72 -14.61
CA GLU A 134 8.28 7.55 -15.74
C GLU A 134 6.99 7.04 -16.39
N ASP A 135 6.90 5.73 -16.64
CA ASP A 135 5.72 5.08 -17.22
C ASP A 135 5.18 3.97 -16.32
N SER A 136 4.19 4.35 -15.50
CA SER A 136 3.45 3.43 -14.62
C SER A 136 2.85 2.22 -15.37
N LYS A 137 2.41 2.38 -16.63
CA LYS A 137 1.82 1.26 -17.38
C LYS A 137 2.89 0.23 -17.74
N SER A 138 4.02 0.69 -18.27
CA SER A 138 5.16 -0.19 -18.59
C SER A 138 5.74 -0.83 -17.33
N PHE A 139 5.86 -0.08 -16.23
CA PHE A 139 6.35 -0.61 -14.96
C PHE A 139 5.45 -1.73 -14.41
N LYS A 140 4.12 -1.53 -14.40
CA LYS A 140 3.18 -2.58 -13.99
C LYS A 140 3.26 -3.82 -14.86
N LYS A 141 3.51 -3.66 -16.17
CA LYS A 141 3.71 -4.79 -17.08
C LYS A 141 4.97 -5.56 -16.72
N GLU A 142 6.08 -4.86 -16.48
CA GLU A 142 7.35 -5.47 -16.06
C GLU A 142 7.19 -6.22 -14.73
N TYR A 143 6.61 -5.58 -13.71
CA TYR A 143 6.34 -6.21 -12.43
C TYR A 143 5.57 -7.53 -12.59
N ARG A 144 4.48 -7.53 -13.39
CA ARG A 144 3.70 -8.75 -13.67
C ARG A 144 4.46 -9.78 -14.48
N ASN A 145 5.29 -9.37 -15.43
CA ASN A 145 6.14 -10.28 -16.19
C ASN A 145 7.12 -11.02 -15.27
N ARG A 146 7.72 -10.34 -14.28
CA ARG A 146 8.59 -11.01 -13.30
C ARG A 146 7.83 -12.04 -12.49
N LEU A 147 6.62 -11.72 -12.03
CA LEU A 147 5.76 -12.67 -11.32
C LEU A 147 5.37 -13.88 -12.18
N ASN A 148 4.98 -13.65 -13.43
CA ASN A 148 4.57 -14.72 -14.34
C ASN A 148 5.71 -15.69 -14.69
N ASN A 149 6.96 -15.23 -14.57
CA ASN A 149 8.15 -16.04 -14.85
C ASN A 149 8.74 -16.70 -13.59
N LEU A 150 8.10 -16.56 -12.44
CA LEU A 150 8.52 -17.27 -11.23
C LEU A 150 8.32 -18.78 -11.40
N GLN A 151 9.38 -19.54 -11.16
CA GLN A 151 9.30 -20.99 -11.09
C GLN A 151 8.76 -21.39 -9.71
N LEU A 152 7.43 -21.44 -9.58
CA LEU A 152 6.73 -21.79 -8.36
C LEU A 152 6.27 -23.25 -8.39
N SER A 153 6.37 -23.92 -7.25
CA SER A 153 5.56 -25.12 -7.01
C SER A 153 4.09 -24.76 -6.82
N GLU A 154 3.18 -25.70 -7.06
CA GLU A 154 1.74 -25.52 -6.81
C GLU A 154 1.42 -25.13 -5.35
N ILE A 155 2.26 -25.53 -4.39
CA ILE A 155 2.10 -25.16 -2.98
C ILE A 155 2.45 -23.67 -2.79
N GLN A 156 3.55 -23.21 -3.36
CA GLN A 156 3.96 -21.80 -3.29
C GLN A 156 2.96 -20.88 -4.00
N GLU A 157 2.51 -21.25 -5.20
CA GLU A 157 1.52 -20.46 -5.94
C GLU A 157 0.22 -20.31 -5.14
N ARG A 158 -0.31 -21.42 -4.61
CA ARG A 158 -1.50 -21.37 -3.74
C ARG A 158 -1.27 -20.54 -2.50
N GLY A 159 -0.11 -20.69 -1.85
CA GLY A 159 0.26 -19.89 -0.67
C GLY A 159 0.25 -18.39 -0.95
N ILE A 160 0.86 -17.97 -2.07
CA ILE A 160 0.90 -16.55 -2.47
C ILE A 160 -0.50 -16.03 -2.79
N VAL A 161 -1.33 -16.81 -3.49
CA VAL A 161 -2.71 -16.41 -3.82
C VAL A 161 -3.58 -16.29 -2.57
N GLU A 162 -3.49 -17.24 -1.64
CA GLU A 162 -4.22 -17.17 -0.37
C GLU A 162 -3.73 -16.01 0.50
N GLU A 163 -2.43 -15.75 0.54
CA GLU A 163 -1.93 -14.58 1.25
C GLU A 163 -2.40 -13.29 0.59
N ALA A 164 -2.46 -13.20 -0.74
CA ALA A 164 -2.98 -12.01 -1.41
C ALA A 164 -4.43 -11.72 -0.99
N LYS A 165 -5.28 -12.76 -0.86
CA LYS A 165 -6.65 -12.63 -0.33
C LYS A 165 -6.65 -12.12 1.12
N ASN A 166 -5.75 -12.62 1.96
CA ASN A 166 -5.59 -12.14 3.33
C ASN A 166 -5.14 -10.66 3.36
N VAL A 167 -4.21 -10.28 2.48
CA VAL A 167 -3.78 -8.87 2.33
C VAL A 167 -4.97 -7.98 1.93
N PHE A 168 -5.86 -8.43 1.04
CA PHE A 168 -7.09 -7.70 0.74
C PHE A 168 -7.97 -7.51 1.98
N ALA A 169 -8.20 -8.57 2.76
CA ALA A 169 -8.99 -8.49 3.97
C ALA A 169 -8.37 -7.54 5.00
N LEU A 170 -7.05 -7.58 5.20
CA LEU A 170 -6.32 -6.68 6.09
C LEU A 170 -6.44 -5.21 5.64
N ASN A 171 -6.32 -4.95 4.32
CA ASN A 171 -6.53 -3.62 3.75
C ASN A 171 -7.97 -3.14 3.93
N GLN A 172 -8.94 -4.01 3.72
CA GLN A 172 -10.35 -3.68 3.95
C GLN A 172 -10.57 -3.29 5.41
N SER A 173 -10.05 -4.06 6.37
CA SER A 173 -10.16 -3.72 7.79
C SER A 173 -9.49 -2.38 8.12
N LEU A 174 -8.36 -2.04 7.49
CA LEU A 174 -7.72 -0.73 7.65
C LEU A 174 -8.61 0.42 7.13
N PHE A 175 -9.37 0.20 6.06
CA PHE A 175 -10.33 1.20 5.60
C PHE A 175 -11.55 1.26 6.51
N GLU A 176 -12.05 0.13 6.99
CA GLU A 176 -13.22 0.06 7.88
C GLU A 176 -13.01 0.68 9.26
N GLU A 177 -11.76 0.71 9.78
CA GLU A 177 -11.44 1.44 11.01
C GLU A 177 -11.49 2.97 10.84
N LEU A 178 -11.51 3.48 9.61
CA LEU A 178 -11.64 4.90 9.34
C LEU A 178 -13.12 5.30 9.43
N GLU A 179 -13.40 6.39 10.12
CA GLU A 179 -14.74 6.98 10.18
C GLU A 179 -14.96 7.93 8.99
N GLY A 180 -16.15 7.88 8.36
CA GLY A 180 -16.55 8.87 7.36
C GLY A 180 -17.24 8.32 6.10
N SER A 181 -17.97 9.20 5.41
CA SER A 181 -18.77 8.84 4.23
C SER A 181 -17.94 8.52 2.98
N TRP A 182 -16.74 9.09 2.85
CA TRP A 182 -15.84 8.86 1.71
C TRP A 182 -15.18 7.49 1.70
N ILE A 183 -14.96 6.90 2.88
CA ILE A 183 -14.40 5.56 3.04
C ILE A 183 -15.32 4.52 2.43
N ARG A 184 -16.64 4.65 2.63
CA ARG A 184 -17.63 3.79 1.97
C ARG A 184 -17.62 3.97 0.45
N ALA A 185 -17.41 5.20 -0.03
CA ALA A 185 -17.29 5.48 -1.46
C ALA A 185 -16.02 4.87 -2.07
N LEU A 186 -14.88 4.93 -1.37
CA LEU A 186 -13.64 4.27 -1.80
C LEU A 186 -13.74 2.74 -1.73
N ALA A 187 -14.32 2.19 -0.66
CA ALA A 187 -14.54 0.75 -0.51
C ALA A 187 -15.36 0.18 -1.67
N ASN A 188 -16.38 0.92 -2.14
CA ASN A 188 -17.16 0.55 -3.32
C ASN A 188 -16.38 0.69 -4.65
N CYS A 189 -15.35 1.55 -4.70
CA CYS A 189 -14.47 1.68 -5.86
C CYS A 189 -13.41 0.57 -5.94
N LEU A 190 -12.93 0.03 -4.80
CA LEU A 190 -11.88 -1.00 -4.74
C LEU A 190 -12.16 -2.22 -5.64
N PRO A 191 -13.38 -2.83 -5.65
CA PRO A 191 -13.71 -3.94 -6.54
C PRO A 191 -13.66 -3.58 -8.03
N SER A 192 -13.98 -2.34 -8.39
CA SER A 192 -14.04 -1.88 -9.79
C SER A 192 -12.66 -1.51 -10.36
N ILE A 193 -11.78 -0.94 -9.53
CA ILE A 193 -10.37 -0.71 -9.84
C ILE A 193 -9.68 -2.07 -10.07
N PHE A 194 -10.02 -3.08 -9.27
CA PHE A 194 -9.46 -4.41 -9.38
C PHE A 194 -9.96 -5.23 -10.58
N LYS A 195 -11.27 -5.17 -10.91
CA LYS A 195 -11.81 -5.78 -12.16
C LYS A 195 -11.13 -5.24 -13.42
N ARG A 196 -10.66 -3.98 -13.39
CA ARG A 196 -9.84 -3.41 -14.47
C ARG A 196 -8.40 -3.92 -14.46
N SER A 197 -7.80 -4.12 -13.29
CA SER A 197 -6.42 -4.65 -13.17
C SER A 197 -6.27 -6.12 -13.58
N GLN A 198 -7.35 -6.90 -13.54
CA GLN A 198 -7.40 -8.30 -14.01
C GLN A 198 -7.67 -8.43 -15.53
N ARG A 199 -8.05 -7.34 -16.22
CA ARG A 199 -8.48 -7.35 -17.63
C ARG A 199 -7.51 -6.63 -18.58
N ALA A 200 -6.37 -6.11 -18.10
CA ALA A 200 -5.42 -5.31 -18.87
C ALA A 200 -3.97 -5.60 -18.45
#